data_AF-A0AA39KJD2-F1
#
_entry.id   AF-A0AA39KJD2-F1
#
_cell.length_a   1.000
_cell.length_b   1.000
_cell.length_c   1.000
_cell.angle_alpha   90.00
_cell.angle_beta   90.00
_cell.angle_gamma   90.00
#
_symmetry.space_group_name_H-M   'P 1'
#
loop_
_entity.id
_entity.type
_entity.pdbx_description
1 polymer ?
#
loop_
_entity_poly.entity_id
_entity_poly.type
_entity_poly.pdbx_seq_one_letter_code
_entity_poly.pdbx_strand_id
1 'polypeptide(L)'
;MTECIIVLSNVRVKSSNSSDGSGGGGNVRCSNSNGSSCSIDDGDGGGSNNKRLELAPAGGRSEPQVATLCETGETYLAQHMGEQGRWVSSTEKKSCMMDKLEILEYCKKAYPKRDITNIVESSHYVRVGGWCKPGRTKCKLSRWVKPYRCLEGPFQSDALLVPEGCLFDHLHNHTKCWESHRWNSTAADTCRERNMNLRSFAMLLPCGISLFSGVEFVCCPKHLKEILYT
;
A
#
# COMPACT_ATOMS: atom_id res chain seq x y z
N MET A 1 7.96 17.71 13.80
CA MET A 1 6.55 17.28 13.56
C MET A 1 6.48 16.38 12.34
N THR A 2 5.74 15.26 12.38
CA THR A 2 5.53 14.38 11.23
C THR A 2 4.31 14.85 10.43
N GLU A 3 4.48 15.12 9.13
CA GLU A 3 3.38 15.47 8.23
C GLU A 3 2.87 14.24 7.48
N CYS A 4 1.57 14.21 7.15
CA CYS A 4 0.99 13.24 6.23
C CYS A 4 0.64 13.94 4.91
N ILE A 5 1.07 13.38 3.79
CA ILE A 5 0.94 14.01 2.48
C ILE A 5 0.34 13.00 1.50
N ILE A 6 -0.69 13.44 0.78
CA ILE A 6 -1.30 12.73 -0.35
C ILE A 6 -1.24 13.64 -1.57
N VAL A 7 -0.96 13.08 -2.75
CA VAL A 7 -1.16 13.76 -4.03
C VAL A 7 -2.42 13.22 -4.70
N LEU A 8 -3.49 14.01 -4.65
CA LEU A 8 -4.73 13.75 -5.39
C LEU A 8 -4.68 14.52 -6.69
N SER A 9 -4.72 13.83 -7.83
CA SER A 9 -4.84 14.49 -9.15
C SER A 9 -3.80 15.61 -9.38
N ASN A 10 -2.54 15.38 -8.97
CA ASN A 10 -1.43 16.35 -8.99
C ASN A 10 -1.52 17.52 -7.98
N VAL A 11 -2.48 17.52 -7.07
CA VAL A 11 -2.58 18.49 -5.98
C VAL A 11 -2.02 17.88 -4.71
N ARG A 12 -0.98 18.52 -4.15
CA ARG A 12 -0.41 18.15 -2.86
C ARG A 12 -1.34 18.61 -1.74
N VAL A 13 -1.90 17.67 -0.99
CA VAL A 13 -2.67 17.95 0.21
C VAL A 13 -1.82 17.60 1.42
N LYS A 14 -1.55 18.58 2.28
CA LYS A 14 -0.86 18.40 3.56
C LYS A 14 -1.89 18.34 4.68
N SER A 15 -1.83 17.30 5.51
CA SER A 15 -2.49 17.29 6.81
C SER A 15 -1.42 17.54 7.88
N SER A 16 -1.49 18.69 8.55
CA SER A 16 -0.77 18.94 9.80
C SER A 16 -1.61 18.38 10.95
N ASN A 17 -1.02 17.54 11.81
CA ASN A 17 -1.57 17.33 13.17
C ASN A 17 -1.41 18.64 13.94
N SER A 18 -2.31 19.61 13.72
CA SER A 18 -2.44 20.79 14.56
C SER A 18 -3.62 20.58 15.49
N SER A 19 -3.34 20.53 16.78
CA SER A 19 -4.34 20.49 17.85
C SER A 19 -4.91 21.89 18.13
N ASP A 20 -5.22 22.68 17.09
CA ASP A 20 -5.87 23.98 17.24
C ASP A 20 -6.99 24.15 16.23
N GLY A 21 -8.16 24.50 16.77
CA GLY A 21 -9.42 24.57 16.05
C GLY A 21 -9.59 25.82 15.18
N SER A 22 -10.64 25.75 14.38
CA SER A 22 -11.32 26.86 13.70
C SER A 22 -10.63 27.42 12.46
N GLY A 23 -11.00 26.88 11.30
CA GLY A 23 -10.74 27.50 9.99
C GLY A 23 -11.50 26.76 8.90
N GLY A 24 -12.56 27.38 8.35
CA GLY A 24 -13.40 26.82 7.31
C GLY A 24 -12.67 26.70 5.97
N GLY A 25 -12.39 25.46 5.59
CA GLY A 25 -11.89 25.01 4.30
C GLY A 25 -11.88 23.49 4.38
N GLY A 26 -12.31 22.78 3.33
CA GLY A 26 -12.51 21.33 3.35
C GLY A 26 -11.32 20.59 3.95
N ASN A 27 -11.43 20.21 5.23
CA ASN A 27 -10.33 19.69 6.02
C ASN A 27 -10.26 18.18 5.81
N VAL A 28 -9.20 17.71 5.15
CA VAL A 28 -8.82 16.29 5.17
C VAL A 28 -8.38 15.96 6.59
N ARG A 29 -9.15 15.11 7.28
CA ARG A 29 -8.79 14.61 8.62
C ARG A 29 -8.14 13.24 8.48
N CYS A 30 -6.95 13.10 9.07
CA CYS A 30 -6.29 11.81 9.23
C CYS A 30 -6.71 11.20 10.57
N SER A 31 -7.72 10.34 10.57
CA SER A 31 -8.18 9.66 11.78
C SER A 31 -7.53 8.28 11.91
N ASN A 32 -6.32 8.23 12.48
CA ASN A 32 -5.90 7.20 13.44
C ASN A 32 -4.45 7.44 13.87
N SER A 33 -4.11 6.96 15.06
CA SER A 33 -2.80 7.02 15.72
C SER A 33 -1.61 6.44 14.92
N ASN A 34 -1.83 5.96 13.68
CA ASN A 34 -0.82 5.42 12.76
C ASN A 34 -0.82 6.05 11.34
N GLY A 35 -1.64 7.08 11.06
CA GLY A 35 -1.55 7.90 9.84
C GLY A 35 -1.70 7.17 8.49
N SER A 36 -2.34 6.00 8.45
CA SER A 36 -2.41 5.14 7.25
C SER A 36 -3.71 5.27 6.46
N SER A 37 -4.61 6.19 6.84
CA SER A 37 -5.84 6.46 6.10
C SER A 37 -6.18 7.95 6.23
N CYS A 38 -6.30 8.62 5.09
CA CYS A 38 -6.87 9.95 5.02
C CYS A 38 -8.27 9.80 4.42
N SER A 39 -9.27 10.32 5.11
CA SER A 39 -10.65 10.34 4.63
C SER A 39 -11.14 11.79 4.61
N ILE A 40 -12.00 12.10 3.66
CA ILE A 40 -12.78 13.34 3.65
C ILE A 40 -14.01 13.01 4.49
N ASP A 41 -14.03 13.44 5.76
CA ASP A 41 -15.17 13.19 6.66
C ASP A 41 -16.18 14.35 6.55
N ASP A 42 -17.39 14.04 6.06
CA ASP A 42 -18.62 14.74 6.44
C ASP A 42 -19.04 14.20 7.81
N GLY A 43 -18.93 15.02 8.85
CA GLY A 43 -18.82 14.56 10.23
C GLY A 43 -20.04 13.88 10.86
N ASP A 44 -19.77 12.94 11.78
CA ASP A 44 -20.52 12.74 13.04
C ASP A 44 -19.66 11.93 14.05
N GLY A 45 -19.92 12.06 15.35
CA GLY A 45 -18.95 11.90 16.44
C GLY A 45 -18.89 10.57 17.22
N GLY A 46 -17.84 10.48 18.06
CA GLY A 46 -17.94 10.00 19.45
C GLY A 46 -17.22 8.70 19.86
N GLY A 47 -16.41 8.77 20.93
CA GLY A 47 -16.28 7.68 21.93
C GLY A 47 -14.89 7.11 22.24
N SER A 48 -14.46 7.21 23.50
CA SER A 48 -13.14 6.90 24.09
C SER A 48 -13.01 5.46 24.66
N ASN A 49 -11.78 4.88 24.73
CA ASN A 49 -11.12 4.38 25.96
C ASN A 49 -9.90 3.45 25.73
N ASN A 50 -8.88 3.62 26.59
CA ASN A 50 -7.54 3.01 26.56
C ASN A 50 -7.48 1.51 26.96
N LYS A 51 -6.86 0.68 26.11
CA LYS A 51 -6.18 -0.58 26.48
C LYS A 51 -5.07 -0.89 25.47
N ARG A 52 -3.85 -1.13 25.96
CA ARG A 52 -2.69 -1.55 25.16
C ARG A 52 -2.95 -2.97 24.63
N LEU A 53 -3.36 -3.05 23.37
CA LEU A 53 -3.59 -4.29 22.62
C LEU A 53 -2.97 -4.09 21.24
N GLU A 54 -2.34 -5.12 20.71
CA GLU A 54 -1.84 -5.18 19.34
C GLU A 54 -2.99 -4.81 18.38
N LEU A 55 -3.00 -3.55 17.92
CA LEU A 55 -4.15 -2.98 17.23
C LEU A 55 -4.23 -3.55 15.80
N ALA A 56 -5.01 -4.63 15.66
CA ALA A 56 -5.81 -4.79 14.45
C ALA A 56 -6.65 -3.52 14.24
N PRO A 57 -6.81 -3.02 13.01
CA PRO A 57 -7.54 -1.78 12.76
C PRO A 57 -8.96 -1.90 13.33
N ALA A 58 -9.32 -0.99 14.25
CA ALA A 58 -10.63 -0.95 14.87
C ALA A 58 -11.71 -0.84 13.78
N GLY A 59 -12.52 -1.89 13.63
CA GLY A 59 -13.58 -1.97 12.61
C GLY A 59 -13.12 -2.01 11.13
N GLY A 60 -11.81 -2.10 10.86
CA GLY A 60 -11.27 -1.93 9.52
C GLY A 60 -11.18 -3.24 8.75
N ARG A 61 -11.93 -3.36 7.65
CA ARG A 61 -11.78 -4.45 6.67
C ARG A 61 -10.30 -4.53 6.25
N SER A 62 -9.73 -5.73 6.22
CA SER A 62 -8.36 -5.91 5.74
C SER A 62 -8.23 -5.40 4.31
N GLU A 63 -7.08 -4.78 4.02
CA GLU A 63 -6.76 -4.31 2.67
C GLU A 63 -6.76 -5.49 1.69
N PRO A 64 -7.50 -5.41 0.57
CA PRO A 64 -7.62 -6.50 -0.37
C PRO A 64 -6.30 -6.69 -1.12
N GLN A 65 -5.76 -7.90 -1.04
CA GLN A 65 -4.51 -8.27 -1.70
C GLN A 65 -4.52 -9.74 -2.08
N VAL A 66 -3.78 -10.09 -3.12
CA VAL A 66 -3.62 -11.46 -3.62
C VAL A 66 -2.15 -11.84 -3.67
N ALA A 67 -1.88 -13.11 -3.41
CA ALA A 67 -0.54 -13.66 -3.46
C ALA A 67 -0.47 -14.77 -4.50
N THR A 68 0.60 -14.73 -5.29
CA THR A 68 0.97 -15.73 -6.28
C THR A 68 2.36 -16.27 -5.94
N LEU A 69 2.56 -17.56 -6.16
CA LEU A 69 3.79 -18.32 -5.98
C LEU A 69 4.08 -19.11 -7.26
N CYS A 70 5.21 -18.79 -7.88
CA CYS A 70 5.78 -19.50 -9.01
C CYS A 70 7.00 -20.31 -8.55
N GLU A 71 6.96 -21.63 -8.69
CA GLU A 71 8.12 -22.51 -8.49
C GLU A 71 8.19 -23.49 -9.65
N THR A 72 9.39 -23.68 -10.20
CA THR A 72 9.60 -24.56 -11.36
C THR A 72 9.15 -25.99 -11.05
N GLY A 73 8.29 -26.55 -11.90
CA GLY A 73 7.78 -27.91 -11.75
C GLY A 73 6.71 -28.10 -10.67
N GLU A 74 6.29 -27.02 -10.00
CA GLU A 74 5.31 -27.07 -8.93
C GLU A 74 4.08 -26.21 -9.25
N THR A 75 2.90 -26.69 -8.86
CA THR A 75 1.64 -25.95 -9.02
C THR A 75 0.97 -25.78 -7.67
N TYR A 76 0.86 -24.52 -7.24
CA TYR A 76 0.12 -24.14 -6.05
C TYR A 76 -1.20 -23.46 -6.43
N LEU A 77 -2.06 -23.24 -5.44
CA LEU A 77 -3.26 -22.42 -5.56
C LEU A 77 -2.93 -20.99 -5.14
N ALA A 78 -3.48 -20.01 -5.85
CA ALA A 78 -3.34 -18.61 -5.50
C ALA A 78 -4.01 -18.34 -4.15
N GLN A 79 -3.56 -17.31 -3.43
CA GLN A 79 -4.15 -16.93 -2.14
C GLN A 79 -4.64 -15.48 -2.16
N HIS A 80 -5.57 -15.15 -1.28
CA HIS A 80 -6.06 -13.79 -1.08
C HIS A 80 -6.24 -13.49 0.40
N MET A 81 -6.21 -12.21 0.79
CA MET A 81 -6.45 -11.78 2.16
C MET A 81 -7.94 -11.89 2.51
N GLY A 82 -8.29 -12.76 3.44
CA GLY A 82 -9.65 -12.89 3.95
C GLY A 82 -10.03 -11.74 4.88
N GLU A 83 -11.31 -11.63 5.19
CA GLU A 83 -11.87 -10.55 6.04
C GLU A 83 -11.29 -10.53 7.46
N GLN A 84 -10.81 -11.67 7.95
CA GLN A 84 -10.17 -11.82 9.26
C GLN A 84 -8.67 -11.45 9.25
N GLY A 85 -8.14 -10.89 8.16
CA GLY A 85 -6.73 -10.58 8.02
C GLY A 85 -5.84 -11.83 7.90
N ARG A 86 -6.38 -12.93 7.36
CA ARG A 86 -5.66 -14.19 7.16
C ARG A 86 -5.65 -14.58 5.69
N TRP A 87 -4.55 -15.14 5.22
CA TRP A 87 -4.45 -15.67 3.86
C TRP A 87 -5.37 -16.87 3.66
N VAL A 88 -6.20 -16.80 2.63
CA VAL A 88 -7.15 -17.85 2.23
C VAL A 88 -6.74 -18.38 0.86
N SER A 89 -6.65 -19.71 0.74
CA SER A 89 -6.37 -20.37 -0.53
C SER A 89 -7.57 -20.33 -1.45
N SER A 90 -7.34 -20.08 -2.74
CA SER A 90 -8.30 -20.35 -3.80
C SER A 90 -8.64 -21.83 -3.83
N THR A 91 -9.84 -22.16 -4.29
CA THR A 91 -10.29 -23.53 -4.59
C THR A 91 -9.93 -23.95 -6.01
N GLU A 92 -9.83 -23.01 -6.94
CA GLU A 92 -9.73 -23.28 -8.39
C GLU A 92 -8.54 -22.58 -9.05
N LYS A 93 -8.24 -21.34 -8.63
CA LYS A 93 -7.26 -20.51 -9.33
C LYS A 93 -5.86 -21.03 -9.03
N LYS A 94 -5.21 -21.55 -10.07
CA LYS A 94 -3.79 -21.87 -10.05
C LYS A 94 -3.00 -20.60 -9.74
N SER A 95 -2.00 -20.79 -8.92
CA SER A 95 -0.95 -19.83 -8.67
C SER A 95 -0.07 -19.65 -9.92
N CYS A 96 0.89 -18.74 -9.83
CA CYS A 96 1.82 -18.38 -10.89
C CYS A 96 1.19 -17.61 -12.07
N MET A 97 0.25 -16.73 -11.75
CA MET A 97 -0.21 -15.71 -12.68
C MET A 97 0.92 -14.70 -12.90
N MET A 98 1.41 -14.60 -14.14
CA MET A 98 2.43 -13.62 -14.53
C MET A 98 1.82 -12.44 -15.28
N ASP A 99 0.69 -12.66 -15.93
CA ASP A 99 -0.06 -11.63 -16.65
C ASP A 99 -0.81 -10.72 -15.66
N LYS A 100 -0.70 -9.40 -15.85
CA LYS A 100 -1.28 -8.42 -14.93
C LYS A 100 -2.81 -8.37 -15.01
N LEU A 101 -3.39 -8.61 -16.19
CA LEU A 101 -4.83 -8.68 -16.35
C LEU A 101 -5.37 -9.92 -15.64
N GLU A 102 -4.69 -11.07 -15.74
CA GLU A 102 -5.06 -12.29 -15.02
C GLU A 102 -5.06 -12.10 -13.50
N ILE A 103 -4.08 -11.37 -12.95
CA ILE A 103 -4.02 -11.03 -11.53
C ILE A 103 -5.18 -10.09 -11.15
N LEU A 104 -5.48 -9.08 -11.96
CA LEU A 104 -6.60 -8.16 -11.73
C LEU A 104 -7.95 -8.89 -11.74
N GLU A 105 -8.16 -9.80 -12.69
CA GLU A 105 -9.36 -10.65 -12.74
C GLU A 105 -9.47 -11.53 -11.49
N TYR A 106 -8.36 -12.06 -11.00
CA TYR A 106 -8.37 -12.81 -9.75
C TYR A 106 -8.70 -11.93 -8.54
N CYS A 107 -8.19 -10.70 -8.45
CA CYS A 107 -8.63 -9.74 -7.43
C CYS A 107 -10.15 -9.52 -7.49
N LYS A 108 -10.72 -9.27 -8.68
CA LYS A 108 -12.18 -9.10 -8.86
C LYS A 108 -12.97 -10.33 -8.43
N LYS A 109 -12.49 -11.54 -8.75
CA LYS A 109 -13.13 -12.80 -8.33
C LYS A 109 -13.01 -13.04 -6.82
N ALA A 110 -11.87 -12.72 -6.22
CA ALA A 110 -11.63 -12.89 -4.78
C ALA A 110 -12.42 -11.88 -3.94
N TYR A 111 -12.69 -10.69 -4.49
CA TYR A 111 -13.36 -9.59 -3.80
C TYR A 111 -14.59 -9.07 -4.58
N PRO A 112 -15.65 -9.90 -4.78
CA PRO A 112 -16.77 -9.55 -5.66
C PRO A 112 -17.64 -8.39 -5.16
N LYS A 113 -17.52 -8.04 -3.86
CA LYS A 113 -18.23 -6.93 -3.23
C LYS A 113 -17.37 -5.65 -3.12
N ARG A 114 -16.21 -5.63 -3.78
CA ARG A 114 -15.29 -4.49 -3.78
C ARG A 114 -15.13 -4.01 -5.21
N ASP A 115 -15.10 -2.70 -5.40
CA ASP A 115 -14.94 -2.08 -6.71
C ASP A 115 -13.46 -2.11 -7.12
N ILE A 116 -12.92 -3.29 -7.44
CA ILE A 116 -11.51 -3.43 -7.81
C ILE A 116 -11.28 -2.91 -9.23
N THR A 117 -10.49 -1.85 -9.37
CA THR A 117 -10.22 -1.19 -10.65
C THR A 117 -8.82 -1.45 -11.19
N ASN A 118 -7.83 -1.67 -10.32
CA ASN A 118 -6.44 -1.90 -10.72
C ASN A 118 -5.68 -2.73 -9.67
N ILE A 119 -4.40 -3.00 -9.91
CA ILE A 119 -3.51 -3.70 -8.97
C ILE A 119 -2.16 -2.97 -8.87
N VAL A 120 -1.46 -3.19 -7.77
CA VAL A 120 -0.06 -2.76 -7.62
C VAL A 120 0.74 -3.82 -6.87
N GLU A 121 1.91 -4.18 -7.40
CA GLU A 121 2.82 -5.09 -6.69
C GLU A 121 3.40 -4.42 -5.45
N SER A 122 3.41 -5.14 -4.33
CA SER A 122 4.00 -4.66 -3.09
C SER A 122 5.53 -4.50 -3.21
N SER A 123 6.02 -3.41 -2.62
CA SER A 123 7.44 -3.12 -2.49
C SER A 123 8.15 -4.10 -1.55
N HIS A 124 7.41 -4.66 -0.59
CA HIS A 124 7.94 -5.51 0.48
C HIS A 124 7.52 -6.95 0.31
N TYR A 125 8.46 -7.84 0.63
CA TYR A 125 8.15 -9.25 0.78
C TYR A 125 7.36 -9.48 2.06
N VAL A 126 6.33 -10.32 1.97
CA VAL A 126 5.58 -10.81 3.12
C VAL A 126 5.67 -12.32 3.17
N ARG A 127 5.71 -12.87 4.39
CA ARG A 127 5.73 -14.31 4.59
C ARG A 127 4.31 -14.87 4.51
N VAL A 128 4.00 -15.52 3.41
CA VAL A 128 2.71 -16.17 3.17
C VAL A 128 2.84 -17.66 3.49
N GLY A 129 2.01 -18.15 4.41
CA GLY A 129 1.97 -19.55 4.82
C GLY A 129 0.79 -20.31 4.22
N GLY A 130 0.84 -21.65 4.30
CA GLY A 130 -0.29 -22.49 3.93
C GLY A 130 -0.49 -22.64 2.42
N TRP A 131 0.57 -22.60 1.61
CA TRP A 131 0.45 -22.84 0.17
C TRP A 131 -0.03 -24.26 -0.11
N CYS A 132 -1.15 -24.37 -0.84
CA CYS A 132 -1.81 -25.62 -1.18
C CYS A 132 -1.51 -26.01 -2.62
N LYS A 133 -1.25 -27.30 -2.89
CA LYS A 133 -1.34 -27.84 -4.25
C LYS A 133 -2.81 -28.18 -4.57
N PRO A 134 -3.25 -28.14 -5.84
CA PRO A 134 -4.60 -28.55 -6.21
C PRO A 134 -4.97 -29.94 -5.66
N GLY A 135 -6.16 -30.06 -5.08
CA GLY A 135 -6.66 -31.32 -4.49
C GLY A 135 -5.98 -31.78 -3.20
N ARG A 136 -5.05 -31.00 -2.62
CA ARG A 136 -4.40 -31.32 -1.34
C ARG A 136 -5.02 -30.50 -0.20
N THR A 137 -5.28 -31.17 0.93
CA THR A 137 -5.84 -30.55 2.13
C THR A 137 -4.77 -30.15 3.17
N LYS A 138 -3.56 -30.73 3.08
CA LYS A 138 -2.44 -30.41 3.98
C LYS A 138 -1.52 -29.40 3.32
N CYS A 139 -1.60 -28.15 3.75
CA CYS A 139 -0.85 -27.04 3.19
C CYS A 139 0.10 -26.47 4.24
N LYS A 140 1.39 -26.83 4.18
CA LYS A 140 2.39 -26.48 5.19
C LYS A 140 3.47 -25.51 4.69
N LEU A 141 3.58 -25.35 3.37
CA LEU A 141 4.64 -24.54 2.78
C LEU A 141 4.43 -23.06 3.13
N SER A 142 5.51 -22.37 3.46
CA SER A 142 5.54 -20.92 3.68
C SER A 142 6.62 -20.30 2.80
N ARG A 143 6.31 -19.19 2.14
CA ARG A 143 7.23 -18.49 1.24
C ARG A 143 7.16 -16.98 1.44
N TRP A 144 8.30 -16.34 1.25
CA TRP A 144 8.37 -14.90 1.11
C TRP A 144 8.01 -14.53 -0.32
N VAL A 145 6.95 -13.77 -0.52
CA VAL A 145 6.47 -13.32 -1.83
C VAL A 145 6.14 -11.83 -1.78
N LYS A 146 6.09 -11.19 -2.95
CA LYS A 146 5.51 -9.86 -3.09
C LYS A 146 4.04 -10.01 -3.50
N PRO A 147 3.08 -9.70 -2.61
CA PRO A 147 1.67 -9.75 -2.98
C PRO A 147 1.32 -8.57 -3.89
N TYR A 148 0.19 -8.69 -4.59
CA TYR A 148 -0.44 -7.59 -5.31
C TYR A 148 -1.57 -7.03 -4.45
N ARG A 149 -1.54 -5.72 -4.18
CA ARG A 149 -2.69 -5.01 -3.62
C ARG A 149 -3.73 -4.84 -4.72
N CYS A 150 -4.99 -5.06 -4.39
CA CYS A 150 -6.12 -4.84 -5.28
C CYS A 150 -6.67 -3.44 -5.01
N LEU A 151 -6.53 -2.51 -5.95
CA LEU A 151 -6.90 -1.11 -5.75
C LEU A 151 -8.40 -0.91 -5.94
N GLU A 152 -9.05 -0.24 -4.99
CA GLU A 152 -10.49 0.01 -4.96
C GLU A 152 -10.84 1.38 -5.54
N GLY A 153 -11.86 1.44 -6.40
CA GLY A 153 -12.48 2.67 -6.88
C GLY A 153 -11.59 3.56 -7.76
N PRO A 154 -11.92 4.86 -7.86
CA PRO A 154 -11.07 5.86 -8.49
C PRO A 154 -9.69 5.89 -7.82
N PHE A 155 -8.65 6.05 -8.63
CA PHE A 155 -7.29 6.02 -8.11
C PHE A 155 -7.01 7.15 -7.11
N GLN A 156 -6.42 6.77 -5.98
CA GLN A 156 -5.88 7.66 -4.97
C GLN A 156 -4.48 7.15 -4.60
N SER A 157 -3.52 8.05 -4.41
CA SER A 157 -2.18 7.65 -3.96
C SER A 157 -2.18 7.30 -2.47
N ASP A 158 -1.21 6.49 -2.05
CA ASP A 158 -1.07 6.16 -0.63
C ASP A 158 -0.56 7.37 0.15
N ALA A 159 -1.09 7.56 1.36
CA ALA A 159 -0.61 8.60 2.24
C ALA A 159 0.81 8.31 2.74
N LEU A 160 1.75 9.23 2.48
CA LEU A 160 3.13 9.10 2.95
C LEU A 160 3.35 9.91 4.23
N LEU A 161 3.94 9.24 5.23
CA LEU A 161 4.43 9.88 6.44
C LEU A 161 5.79 10.53 6.16
N VAL A 162 5.92 11.80 6.53
CA VAL A 162 7.14 12.60 6.37
C VAL A 162 7.67 12.95 7.76
N PRO A 163 8.60 12.15 8.30
CA PRO A 163 9.24 12.47 9.57
C PRO A 163 10.02 13.77 9.50
N GLU A 164 10.33 14.32 10.67
CA GLU A 164 11.18 15.50 10.79
C GLU A 164 12.57 15.24 10.19
N GLY A 165 13.11 16.24 9.50
CA GLY A 165 14.38 16.13 8.77
C GLY A 165 14.30 15.35 7.45
N CYS A 166 13.16 14.72 7.14
CA CYS A 166 12.92 14.11 5.82
C CYS A 166 12.27 15.09 4.85
N LEU A 167 12.42 14.81 3.56
CA LEU A 167 11.90 15.60 2.46
C LEU A 167 10.89 14.77 1.67
N PHE A 168 9.71 15.31 1.45
CA PHE A 168 8.74 14.76 0.51
C PHE A 168 8.94 15.38 -0.87
N ASP A 169 8.90 14.53 -1.89
CA ASP A 169 8.99 14.95 -3.29
C ASP A 169 8.13 14.03 -4.18
N HIS A 170 7.93 14.42 -5.42
CA HIS A 170 7.25 13.61 -6.42
C HIS A 170 7.80 13.83 -7.82
N LEU A 171 7.73 12.79 -8.64
CA LEU A 171 8.07 12.80 -10.05
C LEU A 171 6.85 12.34 -10.84
N HIS A 172 6.41 13.16 -11.79
CA HIS A 172 5.34 12.82 -12.71
C HIS A 172 5.77 13.11 -14.14
N ASN A 173 5.57 12.14 -15.03
CA ASN A 173 5.85 12.29 -16.45
C ASN A 173 4.85 11.47 -17.27
N HIS A 174 3.91 12.16 -17.91
CA HIS A 174 2.83 11.55 -18.68
C HIS A 174 3.30 10.74 -19.90
N THR A 175 4.54 10.92 -20.37
CA THR A 175 5.12 10.12 -21.46
C THR A 175 5.71 8.79 -20.97
N LYS A 176 5.84 8.61 -19.65
CA LYS A 176 6.33 7.38 -19.02
C LYS A 176 5.16 6.61 -18.44
N CYS A 177 5.13 5.31 -18.68
CA CYS A 177 4.16 4.40 -18.11
C CYS A 177 4.86 3.13 -17.63
N TRP A 178 5.19 3.07 -16.34
CA TRP A 178 6.11 2.09 -15.78
C TRP A 178 5.52 1.35 -14.59
N GLU A 179 6.07 0.17 -14.33
CA GLU A 179 5.74 -0.62 -13.14
C GLU A 179 6.29 0.00 -11.86
N SER A 180 5.67 -0.36 -10.73
CA SER A 180 6.03 0.11 -9.39
C SER A 180 7.52 -0.06 -9.06
N HIS A 181 8.13 -1.19 -9.44
CA HIS A 181 9.53 -1.45 -9.14
C HIS A 181 10.48 -0.44 -9.82
N ARG A 182 10.17 0.03 -11.02
CA ARG A 182 11.00 1.01 -11.75
C ARG A 182 10.85 2.41 -11.15
N TRP A 183 9.64 2.76 -10.73
CA TRP A 183 9.38 3.99 -10.00
C TRP A 183 10.06 4.00 -8.62
N ASN A 184 10.08 2.87 -7.91
CA ASN A 184 10.83 2.70 -6.67
C ASN A 184 12.33 3.00 -6.87
N SER A 185 12.96 2.39 -7.88
CA SER A 185 14.37 2.65 -8.20
C SER A 185 14.61 4.11 -8.56
N THR A 186 13.70 4.72 -9.34
CA THR A 186 13.79 6.14 -9.71
C THR A 186 13.74 7.05 -8.47
N ALA A 187 12.80 6.83 -7.56
CA ALA A 187 12.72 7.55 -6.30
C ALA A 187 13.97 7.34 -5.43
N ALA A 188 14.50 6.12 -5.39
CA ALA A 188 15.72 5.79 -4.65
C ALA A 188 16.95 6.53 -5.20
N ASP A 189 17.07 6.62 -6.52
CA ASP A 189 18.16 7.33 -7.19
C ASP A 189 18.06 8.84 -6.94
N THR A 190 16.86 9.42 -7.03
CA THR A 190 16.62 10.84 -6.71
C THR A 190 16.97 11.18 -5.26
N CYS A 191 16.66 10.31 -4.30
CA CYS A 191 17.10 10.51 -2.92
C CYS A 191 18.64 10.42 -2.79
N ARG A 192 19.28 9.51 -3.54
CA ARG A 192 20.73 9.30 -3.48
C ARG A 192 21.51 10.50 -4.02
N GLU A 193 21.02 11.17 -5.07
CA GLU A 193 21.59 12.41 -5.60
C GLU A 193 21.65 13.53 -4.54
N ARG A 194 20.77 13.49 -3.55
CA ARG A 194 20.73 14.42 -2.40
C ARG A 194 21.50 13.91 -1.19
N ASN A 195 22.27 12.84 -1.33
CA ASN A 195 22.95 12.14 -0.23
C ASN A 195 22.00 11.62 0.87
N MET A 196 20.76 11.25 0.50
CA MET A 196 19.72 10.73 1.39
C MET A 196 19.36 9.28 1.02
N ASN A 197 18.54 8.64 1.86
CA ASN A 197 17.95 7.33 1.58
C ASN A 197 16.46 7.47 1.29
N LEU A 198 15.95 6.66 0.37
CA LEU A 198 14.51 6.49 0.19
C LEU A 198 13.91 5.81 1.42
N ARG A 199 12.92 6.46 2.03
CA ARG A 199 12.19 5.96 3.21
C ARG A 199 10.91 5.24 2.82
N SER A 200 10.09 5.86 1.99
CA SER A 200 8.81 5.35 1.53
C SER A 200 8.45 5.98 0.19
N PHE A 201 7.58 5.32 -0.58
CA PHE A 201 7.09 5.81 -1.86
C PHE A 201 5.68 5.29 -2.15
N ALA A 202 4.96 5.98 -3.01
CA ALA A 202 3.65 5.60 -3.52
C ALA A 202 3.54 5.94 -5.01
N MET A 203 2.69 5.20 -5.71
CA MET A 203 2.47 5.43 -7.14
C MET A 203 1.59 6.65 -7.38
N LEU A 204 1.81 7.33 -8.51
CA LEU A 204 0.95 8.40 -8.99
C LEU A 204 0.33 8.03 -10.33
N LEU A 205 -0.97 8.29 -10.44
CA LEU A 205 -1.77 8.30 -11.66
C LEU A 205 -1.59 7.05 -12.55
N PRO A 206 -2.54 6.12 -12.56
CA PRO A 206 -2.47 4.93 -13.40
C PRO A 206 -2.52 5.33 -14.87
N CYS A 207 -1.69 4.67 -15.68
CA CYS A 207 -1.68 4.79 -17.14
C CYS A 207 -1.92 3.43 -17.82
N GLY A 208 -2.11 2.37 -17.04
CA GLY A 208 -2.43 1.01 -17.48
C GLY A 208 -2.66 0.08 -16.29
N ILE A 209 -2.88 -1.20 -16.56
CA ILE A 209 -3.02 -2.22 -15.51
C ILE A 209 -1.64 -2.43 -14.86
N SER A 210 -1.54 -2.18 -13.56
CA SER A 210 -0.27 -2.23 -12.82
C SER A 210 0.82 -1.28 -13.33
N LEU A 211 0.45 -0.23 -14.07
CA LEU A 211 1.37 0.76 -14.63
C LEU A 211 0.97 2.18 -14.24
N PHE A 212 1.98 3.00 -13.96
CA PHE A 212 1.82 4.33 -13.38
C PHE A 212 2.69 5.36 -14.10
N SER A 213 2.26 6.61 -14.07
CA SER A 213 2.92 7.74 -14.74
C SER A 213 3.74 8.62 -13.80
N GLY A 214 3.83 8.25 -12.52
CA GLY A 214 4.68 8.93 -11.57
C GLY A 214 4.82 8.19 -10.24
N VAL A 215 5.56 8.83 -9.35
CA VAL A 215 5.85 8.37 -7.99
C VAL A 215 5.96 9.56 -7.06
N GLU A 216 5.41 9.44 -5.84
CA GLU A 216 5.71 10.32 -4.73
C GLU A 216 6.54 9.56 -3.69
N PHE A 217 7.40 10.25 -2.97
CA PHE A 217 8.38 9.60 -2.10
C PHE A 217 8.92 10.51 -1.01
N VAL A 218 9.49 9.88 0.01
CA VAL A 218 10.12 10.54 1.15
C VAL A 218 11.61 10.17 1.18
N CYS A 219 12.48 11.17 1.09
CA CYS A 219 13.91 11.05 1.29
C CYS A 219 14.28 11.42 2.72
N CYS A 220 15.06 10.61 3.41
CA CYS A 220 15.49 10.84 4.78
C CYS A 220 17.04 10.85 4.89
N PRO A 221 17.65 11.72 5.72
CA PRO A 221 19.08 11.65 6.00
C PRO A 221 19.54 10.25 6.40
N LYS A 222 20.74 9.86 5.96
CA LYS A 222 21.31 8.52 6.20
C LYS A 222 21.45 8.17 7.69
N HIS A 223 21.60 9.20 8.55
CA HIS A 223 21.89 9.08 9.98
C HIS A 223 20.70 9.36 10.91
N LEU A 224 19.44 9.32 10.43
CA LEU A 224 18.25 9.51 11.27
C LEU A 224 18.07 8.50 12.43
N LYS A 225 18.96 7.50 12.56
CA LYS A 225 19.02 6.61 13.72
C LYS A 225 19.70 7.22 14.94
N GLU A 226 20.42 8.34 14.83
CA GLU A 226 21.20 8.89 15.95
C GLU A 226 20.46 9.96 16.79
N ILE A 227 19.32 10.49 16.34
CA ILE A 227 18.61 11.58 17.06
C ILE A 227 17.47 11.06 17.96
N LEU A 228 17.21 9.75 17.99
CA LEU A 228 16.18 9.15 18.87
C LEU A 228 16.76 8.56 20.18
N TYR A 229 18.07 8.73 20.43
CA TYR A 229 18.75 8.21 21.62
C TYR A 229 19.82 9.16 22.20
N THR A 230 19.64 10.47 22.03
CA THR A 230 20.35 11.52 22.78
C THR A 230 19.33 12.53 23.29
#